data_AF-A0AA35M6P5-F1
#
_entry.id   AF-A0AA35M6P5-F1
#
_cell.length_a   1.000
_cell.length_b   1.000
_cell.length_c   1.000
_cell.angle_alpha   90.00
_cell.angle_beta   90.00
_cell.angle_gamma   90.00
#
_symmetry.space_group_name_H-M   'P 1'
#
loop_
_entity.id
_entity.type
_entity.pdbx_description
1 polymer ?
#
loop_
_entity_poly.entity_id
_entity_poly.type
_entity_poly.pdbx_seq_one_letter_code
_entity_poly.pdbx_strand_id
1 'polypeptide(L)'
;MALDPARYSIAWIAPLPIEARAAMCLLDREHVGRFPMQRGDDYVFQAGEVCGHNVVIATLPAGQPYGNGSAAALAAQIKKYFPNLWFGLLVGVAAGLPKLGGSSPRDIRLGDVLVALPDGDSAGLVAYDLGKETEDGFQLLRGGHALAVTETVVRAAIGNIQLRAPDDVNLILPYYEAIKDKRHQTGTFSDPGQDLDQLLSNGNTKAIAIEQREHRPDDQRTRIWYGPIGSGEKLLKNAKKRDELRDRYNLIGVEMAAAGATVSLPVGVIRGVCDYGDERKNKEWHPYAAAMAAAYAKAVLAQIGPRSPAIVNHIPYRRNRNFSGREVQINDLKRMIFIEGRERVAIVGLGGMGKTQIALELAYRVQEVAVDSMEGQHSVFWMPAQSLAAFQQAAIEVMQKLNLGVSDSDNAKEAFRLYLSSKTAGQWLLILDNLDDTAVLDGESDQLDSLRDFLPQSRTGRTLITTRSAQIGEDMAGSDVIELEAMSPGEARALLNNH
;
A
#
# COMPACT_ATOMS: atom_id res chain seq x y z
N MET A 1 -12.30 -17.62 3.23
CA MET A 1 -12.57 -16.18 3.25
C MET A 1 -12.31 -15.60 1.86
N ALA A 2 -13.28 -14.89 1.28
CA ALA A 2 -13.13 -14.25 -0.03
C ALA A 2 -12.53 -12.84 0.13
N LEU A 3 -11.56 -12.50 -0.70
CA LEU A 3 -10.97 -11.16 -0.76
C LEU A 3 -11.77 -10.28 -1.72
N ASP A 4 -11.98 -9.01 -1.36
CA ASP A 4 -12.65 -8.03 -2.21
C ASP A 4 -11.65 -7.32 -3.15
N PRO A 5 -11.75 -7.49 -4.48
CA PRO A 5 -10.87 -6.82 -5.44
C PRO A 5 -10.90 -5.29 -5.35
N ALA A 6 -12.02 -4.69 -4.91
CA ALA A 6 -12.15 -3.23 -4.81
C ALA A 6 -11.21 -2.61 -3.76
N ARG A 7 -10.64 -3.40 -2.85
CA ARG A 7 -9.73 -2.89 -1.82
C ARG A 7 -8.29 -2.70 -2.32
N TYR A 8 -7.93 -3.24 -3.47
CA TYR A 8 -6.55 -3.25 -3.96
C TYR A 8 -6.37 -2.17 -5.02
N SER A 9 -5.35 -1.35 -4.83
CA SER A 9 -5.09 -0.19 -5.68
C SER A 9 -3.71 -0.20 -6.33
N ILE A 10 -2.84 -1.13 -5.96
CA ILE A 10 -1.49 -1.23 -6.52
C ILE A 10 -1.25 -2.65 -6.99
N ALA A 11 -0.78 -2.80 -8.23
CA ALA A 11 -0.37 -4.08 -8.78
C ALA A 11 1.16 -4.24 -8.78
N TRP A 12 1.67 -5.16 -7.98
CA TRP A 12 3.06 -5.59 -8.03
C TRP A 12 3.18 -6.76 -9.02
N ILE A 13 3.59 -6.45 -10.24
CA ILE A 13 3.76 -7.45 -11.31
C ILE A 13 5.18 -8.01 -11.22
N ALA A 14 5.27 -9.29 -10.88
CA ALA A 14 6.50 -10.04 -10.72
C ALA A 14 6.42 -11.31 -11.59
N PRO A 15 6.83 -11.24 -12.88
CA PRO A 15 6.61 -12.31 -13.84
C PRO A 15 7.15 -13.68 -13.43
N LEU A 16 8.29 -13.74 -12.75
CA LEU A 16 8.95 -14.99 -12.35
C LEU A 16 8.65 -15.38 -10.88
N PRO A 17 8.59 -16.68 -10.56
CA PRO A 17 8.31 -17.15 -9.19
C PRO A 17 9.27 -16.61 -8.12
N ILE A 18 10.55 -16.44 -8.44
CA ILE A 18 11.54 -15.89 -7.49
C ILE A 18 11.32 -14.41 -7.22
N GLU A 19 10.84 -13.65 -8.21
CA GLU A 19 10.48 -12.24 -8.10
C GLU A 19 9.22 -12.08 -7.24
N ALA A 20 8.21 -12.92 -7.49
CA ALA A 20 6.98 -12.94 -6.70
C ALA A 20 7.29 -13.34 -5.24
N ARG A 21 8.18 -14.31 -5.02
CA ARG A 21 8.63 -14.69 -3.69
C ARG A 21 9.34 -13.54 -2.97
N ALA A 22 10.15 -12.76 -3.67
CA ALA A 22 10.79 -11.57 -3.10
C ALA A 22 9.76 -10.51 -2.68
N ALA A 23 8.76 -10.24 -3.54
CA ALA A 23 7.66 -9.34 -3.24
C ALA A 23 6.88 -9.78 -1.98
N MET A 24 6.50 -11.06 -1.92
CA MET A 24 5.78 -11.64 -0.77
C MET A 24 6.58 -11.51 0.54
N CYS A 25 7.90 -11.66 0.48
CA CYS A 25 8.77 -11.51 1.64
C CYS A 25 8.84 -10.07 2.18
N LEU A 26 8.43 -9.07 1.39
CA LEU A 26 8.46 -7.65 1.77
C LEU A 26 7.08 -7.07 2.10
N LEU A 27 6.03 -7.90 2.10
CA LEU A 27 4.73 -7.50 2.64
C LEU A 27 4.86 -7.15 4.13
N ASP A 28 4.24 -6.05 4.55
CA ASP A 28 4.07 -5.73 5.97
C ASP A 28 3.02 -6.64 6.60
N ARG A 29 2.00 -7.00 5.81
CA ARG A 29 0.96 -7.95 6.18
C ARG A 29 0.51 -8.75 4.96
N GLU A 30 0.38 -10.06 5.10
CA GLU A 30 -0.26 -10.92 4.10
C GLU A 30 -1.78 -10.96 4.32
N HIS A 31 -2.56 -10.88 3.24
CA HIS A 31 -4.01 -10.99 3.31
C HIS A 31 -4.45 -12.43 3.04
N VAL A 32 -4.93 -13.10 4.09
CA VAL A 32 -5.39 -14.49 4.02
C VAL A 32 -6.75 -14.54 3.30
N GLY A 33 -6.82 -15.30 2.21
CA GLY A 33 -8.05 -15.51 1.46
C GLY A 33 -7.79 -15.80 -0.01
N ARG A 34 -8.86 -15.80 -0.81
CA ARG A 34 -8.78 -15.91 -2.27
C ARG A 34 -9.73 -14.93 -2.92
N PHE A 35 -9.35 -14.40 -4.08
CA PHE A 35 -10.25 -13.59 -4.89
C PHE A 35 -11.30 -14.48 -5.59
N PRO A 36 -12.57 -14.03 -5.71
CA PRO A 36 -13.63 -14.79 -6.39
C PRO A 36 -13.37 -14.99 -7.90
N MET A 37 -13.18 -16.22 -8.34
CA MET A 37 -12.89 -16.53 -9.74
C MET A 37 -14.17 -16.87 -10.53
N GLN A 38 -14.20 -16.49 -11.81
CA GLN A 38 -15.22 -16.90 -12.79
C GLN A 38 -14.58 -17.61 -13.99
N ARG A 39 -15.41 -18.28 -14.81
CA ARG A 39 -14.91 -18.86 -16.07
C ARG A 39 -14.39 -17.74 -16.97
N GLY A 40 -13.14 -17.88 -17.42
CA GLY A 40 -12.44 -16.88 -18.24
C GLY A 40 -11.46 -16.01 -17.46
N ASP A 41 -11.32 -16.20 -16.15
CA ASP A 41 -10.19 -15.65 -15.39
C ASP A 41 -8.99 -16.61 -15.48
N ASP A 42 -7.88 -16.13 -16.04
CA ASP A 42 -6.69 -16.96 -16.32
C ASP A 42 -5.59 -16.87 -15.24
N TYR A 43 -5.58 -15.80 -14.44
CA TYR A 43 -4.55 -15.53 -13.44
C TYR A 43 -5.10 -15.58 -12.01
N VAL A 44 -4.28 -16.11 -11.10
CA VAL A 44 -4.52 -16.09 -9.65
C VAL A 44 -3.53 -15.13 -9.02
N PHE A 45 -3.99 -14.37 -8.02
CA PHE A 45 -3.22 -13.32 -7.38
C PHE A 45 -2.98 -13.59 -5.90
N GLN A 46 -1.83 -13.13 -5.43
CA GLN A 46 -1.54 -12.99 -3.99
C GLN A 46 -1.83 -11.56 -3.54
N ALA A 47 -2.04 -11.36 -2.25
CA ALA A 47 -2.50 -10.09 -1.72
C ALA A 47 -1.85 -9.76 -0.38
N GLY A 48 -1.62 -8.48 -0.14
CA GLY A 48 -1.13 -8.00 1.13
C GLY A 48 -1.12 -6.48 1.25
N GLU A 49 -0.43 -6.01 2.27
CA GLU A 49 -0.20 -4.60 2.57
C GLU A 49 1.30 -4.28 2.47
N VAL A 50 1.63 -3.16 1.84
CA VAL A 50 2.98 -2.57 1.83
C VAL A 50 2.87 -1.07 2.09
N CYS A 51 3.49 -0.60 3.16
CA CYS A 51 3.53 0.81 3.57
C CYS A 51 2.13 1.45 3.66
N GLY A 52 1.13 0.69 4.14
CA GLY A 52 -0.27 1.13 4.23
C GLY A 52 -1.07 1.03 2.93
N HIS A 53 -0.49 0.53 1.84
CA HIS A 53 -1.19 0.29 0.58
C HIS A 53 -1.59 -1.16 0.44
N ASN A 54 -2.82 -1.41 -0.02
CA ASN A 54 -3.27 -2.74 -0.42
C ASN A 54 -2.72 -3.07 -1.81
N VAL A 55 -1.84 -4.07 -1.86
CA VAL A 55 -1.10 -4.50 -3.05
C VAL A 55 -1.57 -5.89 -3.48
N VAL A 56 -1.78 -6.06 -4.79
CA VAL A 56 -1.91 -7.37 -5.43
C VAL A 56 -0.58 -7.77 -6.05
N ILE A 57 -0.08 -8.98 -5.75
CA ILE A 57 1.11 -9.55 -6.39
C ILE A 57 0.64 -10.49 -7.50
N ALA A 58 1.12 -10.25 -8.71
CA ALA A 58 0.74 -10.96 -9.91
C ALA A 58 1.95 -11.62 -10.57
N THR A 59 1.86 -12.93 -10.84
CA THR A 59 2.93 -13.74 -11.46
C THR A 59 2.38 -14.46 -12.69
N LEU A 60 3.26 -14.81 -13.63
CA LEU A 60 2.85 -15.64 -14.75
C LEU A 60 2.54 -17.09 -14.30
N PRO A 61 1.56 -17.77 -14.94
CA PRO A 61 1.26 -19.17 -14.74
C PRO A 61 2.48 -20.06 -14.89
N ALA A 62 2.50 -21.16 -14.13
CA ALA A 62 3.59 -22.13 -14.18
C ALA A 62 3.78 -22.67 -15.61
N GLY A 63 5.01 -22.58 -16.12
CA GLY A 63 5.36 -23.04 -17.47
C GLY A 63 5.00 -22.06 -18.59
N GLN A 64 4.32 -20.95 -18.32
CA GLN A 64 4.04 -19.94 -19.33
C GLN A 64 5.34 -19.21 -19.74
N PRO A 65 5.61 -19.05 -21.05
CA PRO A 65 6.74 -18.26 -21.52
C PRO A 65 6.65 -16.80 -21.05
N TYR A 66 7.75 -16.28 -20.55
CA TYR A 66 7.92 -14.84 -20.29
C TYR A 66 8.10 -14.10 -21.63
N GLY A 67 7.58 -12.88 -21.70
CA GLY A 67 7.52 -12.08 -22.92
C GLY A 67 6.50 -10.95 -22.83
N ASN A 68 6.50 -10.03 -23.80
CA ASN A 68 5.59 -8.88 -23.82
C ASN A 68 4.15 -9.34 -24.01
N GLY A 69 3.89 -10.35 -24.84
CA GLY A 69 2.54 -10.92 -25.02
C GLY A 69 1.93 -11.43 -23.70
N SER A 70 2.67 -12.24 -22.95
CA SER A 70 2.24 -12.77 -21.64
C SER A 70 2.05 -11.66 -20.60
N ALA A 71 2.96 -10.68 -20.57
CA ALA A 71 2.87 -9.54 -19.66
C ALA A 71 1.66 -8.64 -19.97
N ALA A 72 1.35 -8.44 -21.25
CA ALA A 72 0.19 -7.68 -21.70
C ALA A 72 -1.14 -8.34 -21.27
N ALA A 73 -1.25 -9.67 -21.43
CA ALA A 73 -2.42 -10.45 -21.03
C ALA A 73 -2.64 -10.39 -19.51
N LEU A 74 -1.56 -10.57 -18.73
CA LEU A 74 -1.61 -10.44 -17.27
C LEU A 74 -2.05 -9.04 -16.84
N ALA A 75 -1.42 -7.99 -17.40
CA ALA A 75 -1.75 -6.61 -17.08
C ALA A 75 -3.21 -6.23 -17.46
N ALA A 76 -3.70 -6.75 -18.59
CA ALA A 76 -5.08 -6.54 -19.02
C ALA A 76 -6.09 -7.17 -18.03
N GLN A 77 -5.83 -8.40 -17.57
CA GLN A 77 -6.71 -9.03 -16.59
C GLN A 77 -6.65 -8.32 -15.23
N ILE A 78 -5.47 -7.93 -14.75
CA ILE A 78 -5.35 -7.14 -13.51
C ILE A 78 -6.20 -5.87 -13.60
N LYS A 79 -6.07 -5.09 -14.69
CA LYS A 79 -6.83 -3.86 -14.90
C LYS A 79 -8.35 -4.10 -14.91
N LYS A 80 -8.80 -5.20 -15.52
CA LYS A 80 -10.22 -5.57 -15.56
C LYS A 80 -10.73 -6.01 -14.19
N TYR A 81 -9.93 -6.75 -13.46
CA TYR A 81 -10.34 -7.46 -12.24
C TYR A 81 -10.31 -6.57 -10.99
N PHE A 82 -9.40 -5.59 -10.93
CA PHE A 82 -9.24 -4.68 -9.80
C PHE A 82 -9.79 -3.27 -10.14
N PRO A 83 -11.03 -2.93 -9.75
CA PRO A 83 -11.70 -1.72 -10.23
C PRO A 83 -11.12 -0.41 -9.69
N ASN A 84 -10.44 -0.46 -8.54
CA ASN A 84 -9.83 0.71 -7.88
C ASN A 84 -8.31 0.76 -8.08
N LEU A 85 -7.80 0.06 -9.09
CA LEU A 85 -6.39 0.05 -9.44
C LEU A 85 -5.92 1.45 -9.84
N TRP A 86 -4.87 1.92 -9.18
CA TRP A 86 -4.24 3.21 -9.41
C TRP A 86 -3.05 3.07 -10.35
N PHE A 87 -2.09 2.21 -10.02
CA PHE A 87 -0.91 1.95 -10.85
C PHE A 87 -0.34 0.56 -10.60
N GLY A 88 0.57 0.13 -11.47
CA GLY A 88 1.41 -1.03 -11.22
C GLY A 88 2.88 -0.68 -11.00
N LEU A 89 3.61 -1.61 -10.39
CA LEU A 89 5.06 -1.69 -10.40
C LEU A 89 5.43 -3.00 -11.06
N LEU A 90 6.21 -2.93 -12.13
CA LEU A 90 6.77 -4.09 -12.78
C LEU A 90 8.17 -4.31 -12.23
N VAL A 91 8.29 -5.29 -11.33
CA VAL A 91 9.46 -5.52 -10.50
C VAL A 91 10.01 -6.90 -10.81
N GLY A 92 11.31 -6.98 -11.09
CA GLY A 92 11.92 -8.24 -11.47
C GLY A 92 13.39 -8.09 -11.80
N VAL A 93 13.92 -8.98 -12.63
CA VAL A 93 15.33 -8.98 -13.02
C VAL A 93 15.55 -8.57 -14.49
N ALA A 94 16.75 -8.11 -14.80
CA ALA A 94 17.17 -7.72 -16.14
C ALA A 94 18.66 -8.01 -16.36
N ALA A 95 19.05 -7.95 -17.64
CA ALA A 95 20.45 -7.85 -18.02
C ALA A 95 20.92 -6.40 -17.86
N GLY A 96 22.05 -6.19 -17.17
CA GLY A 96 22.71 -4.90 -17.03
C GLY A 96 23.61 -4.59 -18.23
N LEU A 97 23.72 -3.31 -18.59
CA LEU A 97 24.49 -2.85 -19.75
C LEU A 97 25.63 -1.90 -19.33
N PRO A 98 26.74 -2.43 -18.78
CA PRO A 98 27.87 -1.59 -18.38
C PRO A 98 28.49 -0.89 -19.60
N LYS A 99 29.02 0.30 -19.37
CA LYS A 99 29.80 1.11 -20.32
C LYS A 99 31.02 1.66 -19.61
N LEU A 100 32.09 0.88 -19.54
CA LEU A 100 33.27 1.24 -18.75
C LEU A 100 34.15 2.33 -19.39
N GLY A 101 34.03 2.54 -20.70
CA GLY A 101 34.79 3.57 -21.44
C GLY A 101 33.95 4.82 -21.78
N GLY A 102 34.65 5.92 -22.09
CA GLY A 102 34.05 7.21 -22.49
C GLY A 102 34.08 8.27 -21.39
N SER A 103 33.45 9.42 -21.65
CA SER A 103 33.43 10.58 -20.75
C SER A 103 32.55 10.39 -19.51
N SER A 104 31.58 9.47 -19.56
CA SER A 104 30.65 9.17 -18.47
C SER A 104 30.52 7.65 -18.30
N PRO A 105 31.50 6.99 -17.65
CA PRO A 105 31.48 5.54 -17.48
C PRO A 105 30.33 5.09 -16.59
N ARG A 106 29.63 4.03 -17.01
CA ARG A 106 28.57 3.36 -16.27
C ARG A 106 29.04 1.97 -15.88
N ASP A 107 29.54 1.84 -14.66
CA ASP A 107 29.90 0.55 -14.07
C ASP A 107 28.64 -0.13 -13.51
N ILE A 108 27.77 -0.66 -14.37
CA ILE A 108 26.60 -1.42 -13.90
C ILE A 108 27.07 -2.81 -13.48
N ARG A 109 26.71 -3.22 -12.26
CA ARG A 109 27.15 -4.49 -11.64
C ARG A 109 26.02 -5.46 -11.34
N LEU A 110 26.33 -6.74 -11.16
CA LEU A 110 25.35 -7.72 -10.70
C LEU A 110 24.86 -7.35 -9.29
N GLY A 111 23.54 -7.36 -9.10
CA GLY A 111 22.88 -6.87 -7.90
C GLY A 111 22.56 -5.37 -7.90
N ASP A 112 23.02 -4.58 -8.89
CA ASP A 112 22.56 -3.20 -9.05
C ASP A 112 21.07 -3.14 -9.39
N VAL A 113 20.43 -2.00 -9.08
CA VAL A 113 19.02 -1.74 -9.40
C VAL A 113 18.96 -0.76 -10.57
N LEU A 114 18.18 -1.10 -11.59
CA LEU A 114 17.87 -0.26 -12.74
C LEU A 114 16.44 0.25 -12.61
N VAL A 115 16.25 1.55 -12.81
CA VAL A 115 14.94 2.20 -12.74
C VAL A 115 14.69 2.91 -14.05
N ALA A 116 13.63 2.52 -14.74
CA ALA A 116 13.26 3.12 -16.02
C ALA A 116 12.84 4.58 -15.82
N LEU A 117 13.64 5.50 -16.32
CA LEU A 117 13.34 6.93 -16.40
C LEU A 117 13.77 7.50 -17.75
N PRO A 118 13.01 8.46 -18.32
CA PRO A 118 13.47 9.18 -19.49
C PRO A 118 14.81 9.89 -19.24
N ASP A 119 15.66 9.93 -20.25
CA ASP A 119 16.96 10.62 -20.23
C ASP A 119 17.16 11.39 -21.54
N GLY A 120 17.15 12.72 -21.47
CA GLY A 120 17.10 13.60 -22.63
C GLY A 120 15.88 13.29 -23.52
N ASP A 121 16.14 13.03 -24.80
CA ASP A 121 15.11 12.65 -25.78
C ASP A 121 14.76 11.15 -25.75
N SER A 122 15.45 10.34 -24.94
CA SER A 122 15.21 8.90 -24.85
C SER A 122 14.07 8.60 -23.87
N ALA A 123 13.11 7.79 -24.31
CA ALA A 123 12.06 7.28 -23.44
C ALA A 123 12.65 6.40 -22.33
N GLY A 124 12.03 6.43 -21.15
CA GLY A 124 12.44 5.53 -20.05
C GLY A 124 12.28 4.05 -20.39
N LEU A 125 11.40 3.73 -21.33
CA LEU A 125 11.24 2.39 -21.88
C LEU A 125 11.29 2.42 -23.41
N VAL A 126 12.17 1.60 -23.97
CA VAL A 126 12.39 1.48 -25.42
C VAL A 126 12.01 0.08 -25.89
N ALA A 127 10.93 -0.04 -26.66
CA ALA A 127 10.52 -1.29 -27.30
C ALA A 127 11.44 -1.61 -28.50
N TYR A 128 12.63 -2.13 -28.23
CA TYR A 128 13.74 -2.13 -29.19
C TYR A 128 13.58 -3.13 -30.35
N ASP A 129 12.59 -4.01 -30.28
CA ASP A 129 12.23 -4.99 -31.31
C ASP A 129 10.88 -4.69 -31.99
N LEU A 130 10.24 -3.56 -31.65
CA LEU A 130 9.01 -3.09 -32.28
C LEU A 130 9.33 -2.04 -33.34
N GLY A 131 9.30 -2.44 -34.60
CA GLY A 131 9.78 -1.61 -35.70
C GLY A 131 9.38 -2.10 -37.08
N LYS A 132 9.86 -1.40 -38.09
CA LYS A 132 9.74 -1.75 -39.51
C LYS A 132 11.11 -2.20 -40.01
N GLU A 133 11.14 -3.33 -40.70
CA GLU A 133 12.30 -3.67 -41.53
C GLU A 133 12.24 -2.84 -42.81
N THR A 134 13.30 -2.07 -43.07
CA THR A 134 13.43 -1.21 -44.25
C THR A 134 14.71 -1.57 -45.02
N GLU A 135 14.85 -1.05 -46.24
CA GLU A 135 16.10 -1.22 -47.01
C GLU A 135 17.33 -0.64 -46.28
N ASP A 136 17.12 0.39 -45.44
CA ASP A 136 18.14 1.02 -44.60
C ASP A 136 18.32 0.32 -43.23
N GLY A 137 17.66 -0.84 -43.04
CA GLY A 137 17.67 -1.63 -41.81
C GLY A 137 16.45 -1.41 -40.91
N PHE A 138 16.53 -1.93 -39.69
CA PHE A 138 15.42 -1.90 -38.73
C PHE A 138 15.21 -0.49 -38.13
N GLN A 139 14.00 0.04 -38.28
CA GLN A 139 13.60 1.35 -37.75
C GLN A 139 12.50 1.19 -36.69
N LEU A 140 12.68 1.80 -35.52
CA LEU A 140 11.71 1.70 -34.42
C LEU A 140 10.39 2.40 -34.77
N LEU A 141 9.27 1.79 -34.39
CA LEU A 141 7.98 2.48 -34.39
C LEU A 141 7.97 3.53 -33.28
N ARG A 142 7.57 4.77 -33.60
CA ARG A 142 7.45 5.88 -32.63
C ARG A 142 8.74 6.14 -31.84
N GLY A 143 9.91 5.93 -32.46
CA GLY A 143 11.21 6.06 -31.78
C GLY A 143 11.43 5.02 -30.67
N GLY A 144 10.61 3.97 -30.60
CA GLY A 144 10.65 2.96 -29.54
C GLY A 144 9.84 3.33 -28.31
N HIS A 145 9.18 4.48 -28.29
CA HIS A 145 8.45 4.99 -27.13
C HIS A 145 7.26 4.09 -26.81
N ALA A 146 7.26 3.52 -25.59
CA ALA A 146 6.10 2.84 -25.06
C ALA A 146 4.91 3.79 -24.86
N LEU A 147 3.70 3.26 -25.00
CA LEU A 147 2.46 4.07 -24.99
C LEU A 147 2.06 4.58 -23.60
N ALA A 148 2.15 3.74 -22.56
CA ALA A 148 1.86 4.18 -21.21
C ALA A 148 3.10 4.69 -20.51
N VAL A 149 2.88 5.77 -19.76
CA VAL A 149 3.89 6.44 -18.95
C VAL A 149 3.72 5.94 -17.51
N THR A 150 4.82 5.72 -16.80
CA THR A 150 4.80 5.52 -15.34
C THR A 150 4.02 6.64 -14.68
N GLU A 151 3.11 6.36 -13.74
CA GLU A 151 2.30 7.39 -13.09
C GLU A 151 3.13 8.53 -12.50
N THR A 152 2.61 9.76 -12.55
CA THR A 152 3.36 10.96 -12.09
C THR A 152 3.73 10.86 -10.62
N VAL A 153 2.87 10.27 -9.78
CA VAL A 153 3.16 10.03 -8.35
C VAL A 153 4.34 9.06 -8.17
N VAL A 154 4.43 8.03 -9.00
CA VAL A 154 5.52 7.05 -8.97
C VAL A 154 6.82 7.70 -9.43
N ARG A 155 6.77 8.52 -10.49
CA ARG A 155 7.94 9.30 -10.94
C ARG A 155 8.40 10.30 -9.87
N ALA A 156 7.48 10.96 -9.17
CA ALA A 156 7.82 11.87 -8.07
C ALA A 156 8.46 11.13 -6.89
N ALA A 157 7.93 9.97 -6.51
CA ALA A 157 8.53 9.09 -5.50
C ALA A 157 9.94 8.64 -5.88
N ILE A 158 10.14 8.22 -7.14
CA ILE A 158 11.47 7.88 -7.68
C ILE A 158 12.41 9.10 -7.61
N GLY A 159 11.93 10.27 -8.03
CA GLY A 159 12.71 11.52 -7.97
C GLY A 159 13.15 11.86 -6.55
N ASN A 160 12.28 11.69 -5.55
CA ASN A 160 12.61 11.89 -4.14
C ASN A 160 13.69 10.93 -3.62
N ILE A 161 13.70 9.68 -4.09
CA ILE A 161 14.78 8.73 -3.78
C ILE A 161 16.08 9.20 -4.44
N GLN A 162 16.02 9.55 -5.73
CA GLN A 162 17.17 9.98 -6.53
C GLN A 162 17.84 11.26 -5.98
N LEU A 163 17.10 12.14 -5.29
CA LEU A 163 17.68 13.31 -4.61
C LEU A 163 18.76 12.96 -3.58
N ARG A 164 18.80 11.70 -3.12
CA ARG A 164 19.82 11.22 -2.17
C ARG A 164 21.02 10.58 -2.83
N ALA A 165 21.05 10.46 -4.17
CA ALA A 165 22.19 9.87 -4.87
C ALA A 165 23.49 10.63 -4.55
N PRO A 166 24.62 9.92 -4.34
CA PRO A 166 24.81 8.47 -4.52
C PRO A 166 24.42 7.60 -3.31
N ASP A 167 23.92 8.18 -2.22
CA ASP A 167 23.56 7.52 -0.97
C ASP A 167 22.09 7.02 -0.94
N ASP A 168 21.40 7.05 -2.08
CA ASP A 168 20.02 6.59 -2.25
C ASP A 168 19.86 5.09 -1.96
N VAL A 169 20.92 4.31 -2.09
CA VAL A 169 20.94 2.89 -1.67
C VAL A 169 20.61 2.72 -0.17
N ASN A 170 20.94 3.70 0.68
CA ASN A 170 20.65 3.64 2.12
C ASN A 170 19.15 3.63 2.42
N LEU A 171 18.30 4.08 1.48
CA LEU A 171 16.84 3.98 1.60
C LEU A 171 16.32 2.55 1.36
N ILE A 172 17.06 1.72 0.62
CA ILE A 172 16.62 0.37 0.25
C ILE A 172 17.27 -0.72 1.10
N LEU A 173 18.48 -0.48 1.63
CA LEU A 173 19.21 -1.46 2.44
C LEU A 173 18.40 -2.00 3.63
N PRO A 174 17.66 -1.20 4.42
CA PRO A 174 16.85 -1.75 5.51
C PRO A 174 15.79 -2.76 5.04
N TYR A 175 15.24 -2.57 3.84
CA TYR A 175 14.28 -3.52 3.26
C TYR A 175 14.99 -4.77 2.74
N TYR A 176 16.18 -4.63 2.15
CA TYR A 176 17.00 -5.78 1.74
C TYR A 176 17.43 -6.64 2.94
N GLU A 177 17.89 -6.01 4.01
CA GLU A 177 18.28 -6.66 5.26
C GLU A 177 17.14 -7.51 5.85
N ALA A 178 15.89 -7.06 5.70
CA ALA A 178 14.71 -7.82 6.14
C ALA A 178 14.39 -9.06 5.29
N ILE A 179 14.96 -9.19 4.08
CA ILE A 179 14.71 -10.32 3.15
C ILE A 179 15.92 -11.23 2.95
N LYS A 180 17.15 -10.75 3.12
CA LYS A 180 18.38 -11.46 2.71
C LYS A 180 18.46 -12.92 3.21
N ASP A 181 18.02 -13.20 4.43
CA ASP A 181 18.09 -14.53 5.05
C ASP A 181 16.81 -15.36 4.89
N LYS A 182 15.78 -14.81 4.23
CA LYS A 182 14.52 -15.53 3.99
C LYS A 182 14.72 -16.65 2.97
N ARG A 183 14.16 -17.82 3.28
CA ARG A 183 14.29 -19.02 2.44
C ARG A 183 13.37 -19.00 1.23
N HIS A 184 13.90 -19.48 0.12
CA HIS A 184 13.17 -19.89 -1.08
C HIS A 184 13.63 -21.31 -1.50
N GLN A 185 13.09 -21.83 -2.61
CA GLN A 185 13.27 -23.24 -3.00
C GLN A 185 14.74 -23.70 -3.14
N THR A 186 15.65 -22.79 -3.51
CA THR A 186 17.03 -23.11 -3.85
C THR A 186 18.07 -22.43 -2.94
N GLY A 187 17.65 -21.71 -1.89
CA GLY A 187 18.56 -20.96 -1.03
C GLY A 187 17.92 -19.78 -0.31
N THR A 188 18.68 -18.69 -0.20
CA THR A 188 18.31 -17.40 0.39
C THR A 188 18.57 -16.26 -0.60
N PHE A 189 18.19 -15.04 -0.21
CA PHE A 189 18.38 -13.83 -1.03
C PHE A 189 19.73 -13.13 -0.76
N SER A 190 20.70 -13.84 -0.19
CA SER A 190 22.02 -13.32 0.18
C SER A 190 22.82 -12.90 -1.06
N ASP A 191 23.61 -11.83 -0.95
CA ASP A 191 24.55 -11.41 -2.01
C ASP A 191 25.54 -12.56 -2.29
N PRO A 192 25.66 -13.06 -3.54
CA PRO A 192 26.65 -14.06 -3.91
C PRO A 192 28.11 -13.60 -3.71
N GLY A 193 28.34 -12.29 -3.64
CA GLY A 193 29.66 -11.69 -3.40
C GLY A 193 30.31 -11.12 -4.67
N GLN A 194 31.14 -10.10 -4.49
CA GLN A 194 31.75 -9.33 -5.59
C GLN A 194 32.71 -10.15 -6.45
N ASP A 195 33.34 -11.19 -5.89
CA ASP A 195 34.23 -12.09 -6.63
C ASP A 195 33.50 -12.90 -7.73
N LEU A 196 32.19 -13.08 -7.57
CA LEU A 196 31.32 -13.76 -8.54
C LEU A 196 30.74 -12.78 -9.57
N ASP A 197 31.01 -11.48 -9.47
CA ASP A 197 30.60 -10.47 -10.43
C ASP A 197 31.59 -10.38 -11.61
N GLN A 198 31.40 -11.27 -12.59
CA GLN A 198 32.29 -11.39 -13.74
C GLN A 198 31.65 -10.81 -15.01
N LEU A 199 32.19 -9.70 -15.49
CA LEU A 199 31.88 -9.12 -16.80
C LEU A 199 32.88 -9.60 -17.85
N LEU A 200 32.38 -10.07 -18.99
CA LEU A 200 33.25 -10.48 -20.10
C LEU A 200 33.77 -9.27 -20.89
N SER A 201 35.08 -9.28 -21.17
CA SER A 201 35.73 -8.30 -22.02
C SER A 201 35.47 -8.62 -23.50
N ASN A 202 35.04 -7.63 -24.26
CA ASN A 202 34.88 -7.74 -25.72
C ASN A 202 36.24 -7.51 -26.43
N GLY A 203 37.19 -8.41 -26.20
CA GLY A 203 38.49 -8.42 -26.89
C GLY A 203 38.43 -9.14 -28.24
N ASN A 204 39.21 -8.68 -29.23
CA ASN A 204 39.35 -9.27 -30.58
C ASN A 204 40.00 -10.67 -30.61
N THR A 205 40.25 -11.31 -29.46
CA THR A 205 40.91 -12.60 -29.34
C THR A 205 39.92 -13.68 -28.93
N LYS A 206 40.06 -14.90 -29.48
CA LYS A 206 39.23 -16.09 -29.16
C LYS A 206 39.25 -16.52 -27.67
N ALA A 207 39.97 -15.82 -26.80
CA ALA A 207 40.01 -16.07 -25.36
C ALA A 207 39.02 -15.15 -24.63
N ILE A 208 38.11 -15.75 -23.86
CA ILE A 208 37.18 -15.04 -22.99
C ILE A 208 37.98 -14.43 -21.83
N ALA A 209 38.25 -13.13 -21.88
CA ALA A 209 38.86 -12.39 -20.78
C ALA A 209 37.78 -11.79 -19.87
N ILE A 210 38.05 -11.70 -18.57
CA ILE A 210 37.17 -11.06 -17.58
C ILE A 210 37.69 -9.63 -17.36
N GLU A 211 36.77 -8.65 -17.40
CA GLU A 211 37.08 -7.26 -17.07
C GLU A 211 37.50 -7.14 -15.61
N GLN A 212 38.68 -6.57 -15.37
CA GLN A 212 39.18 -6.31 -14.02
C GLN A 212 38.51 -5.07 -13.46
N ARG A 213 37.80 -5.22 -12.34
CA ARG A 213 37.07 -4.15 -11.66
C ARG A 213 37.38 -4.18 -10.16
N GLU A 214 37.70 -3.03 -9.58
CA GLU A 214 37.93 -2.92 -8.15
C GLU A 214 36.66 -3.23 -7.35
N HIS A 215 36.83 -3.83 -6.17
CA HIS A 215 35.71 -4.05 -5.25
C HIS A 215 35.13 -2.72 -4.79
N ARG A 216 33.81 -2.64 -4.77
CA ARG A 216 33.10 -1.55 -4.09
C ARG A 216 33.18 -1.77 -2.57
N PRO A 217 33.19 -0.70 -1.77
CA PRO A 217 32.89 -0.79 -0.35
C PRO A 217 31.58 -1.54 -0.10
N ASP A 218 31.49 -2.32 0.99
CA ASP A 218 30.31 -3.16 1.26
C ASP A 218 29.02 -2.35 1.46
N ASP A 219 29.12 -1.14 2.04
CA ASP A 219 28.02 -0.19 2.22
C ASP A 219 27.56 0.48 0.90
N GLN A 220 28.38 0.40 -0.15
CA GLN A 220 28.10 0.91 -1.51
C GLN A 220 28.15 -0.20 -2.56
N ARG A 221 28.00 -1.46 -2.11
CA ARG A 221 28.08 -2.66 -2.93
C ARG A 221 27.10 -2.63 -4.10
N THR A 222 25.89 -2.17 -3.83
CA THR A 222 24.81 -2.00 -4.79
C THR A 222 24.61 -0.53 -5.09
N ARG A 223 24.36 -0.20 -6.36
CA ARG A 223 23.98 1.13 -6.81
C ARG A 223 22.64 1.11 -7.52
N ILE A 224 21.98 2.26 -7.55
CA ILE A 224 20.77 2.48 -8.33
C ILE A 224 21.14 3.29 -9.58
N TRP A 225 20.69 2.81 -10.73
CA TRP A 225 20.90 3.45 -12.03
C TRP A 225 19.57 3.87 -12.62
N TYR A 226 19.49 5.12 -13.03
CA TYR A 226 18.31 5.74 -13.63
C TYR A 226 18.54 5.93 -15.11
N GLY A 227 17.61 5.48 -15.95
CA GLY A 227 17.72 5.70 -17.39
C GLY A 227 16.91 4.75 -18.26
N PRO A 228 17.11 4.81 -19.58
CA PRO A 228 16.35 4.01 -20.55
C PRO A 228 16.57 2.50 -20.40
N ILE A 229 15.49 1.74 -20.30
CA ILE A 229 15.51 0.27 -20.30
C ILE A 229 14.90 -0.24 -21.61
N GLY A 230 15.59 -1.17 -22.26
CA GLY A 230 15.09 -1.83 -23.46
C GLY A 230 14.14 -2.97 -23.12
N SER A 231 13.01 -3.05 -23.80
CA SER A 231 12.06 -4.16 -23.68
C SER A 231 11.89 -4.87 -25.01
N GLY A 232 11.96 -6.20 -25.01
CA GLY A 232 11.75 -7.01 -26.22
C GLY A 232 11.50 -8.48 -25.93
N GLU A 233 11.10 -9.23 -26.95
CA GLU A 233 10.75 -10.66 -26.87
C GLU A 233 11.97 -11.60 -26.96
N LYS A 234 13.15 -11.05 -27.25
CA LYS A 234 14.38 -11.82 -27.44
C LYS A 234 15.20 -11.82 -26.16
N LEU A 235 15.56 -13.01 -25.70
CA LEU A 235 16.57 -13.17 -24.67
C LEU A 235 17.96 -12.88 -25.27
N LEU A 236 18.61 -11.84 -24.76
CA LEU A 236 19.92 -11.40 -25.23
C LEU A 236 21.05 -12.29 -24.69
N LYS A 237 21.83 -12.88 -25.58
CA LYS A 237 23.01 -13.69 -25.26
C LYS A 237 24.20 -13.38 -26.18
N ASN A 238 24.36 -12.11 -26.52
CA ASN A 238 25.34 -11.69 -27.51
C ASN A 238 25.91 -10.34 -27.09
N ALA A 239 27.13 -10.35 -26.57
CA ALA A 239 27.79 -9.16 -26.03
C ALA A 239 27.98 -8.05 -27.09
N LYS A 240 28.18 -8.41 -28.36
CA LYS A 240 28.26 -7.44 -29.45
C LYS A 240 26.90 -6.79 -29.70
N LYS A 241 25.84 -7.60 -29.82
CA LYS A 241 24.49 -7.08 -30.05
C LYS A 241 23.98 -6.26 -28.86
N ARG A 242 24.36 -6.66 -27.66
CA ARG A 242 24.15 -5.93 -26.41
C ARG A 242 24.77 -4.54 -26.48
N ASP A 243 26.06 -4.45 -26.81
CA ASP A 243 26.76 -3.18 -26.89
C ASP A 243 26.17 -2.29 -28.00
N GLU A 244 25.79 -2.87 -29.14
CA GLU A 244 25.07 -2.16 -30.20
C GLU A 244 23.76 -1.55 -29.69
N LEU A 245 22.94 -2.30 -28.94
CA LEU A 245 21.67 -1.80 -28.39
C LEU A 245 21.90 -0.73 -27.31
N ARG A 246 22.87 -0.97 -26.42
CA ARG A 246 23.30 -0.04 -25.37
C ARG A 246 23.67 1.31 -25.99
N ASP A 247 24.54 1.31 -26.99
CA ASP A 247 25.06 2.56 -27.55
C ASP A 247 24.07 3.22 -28.50
N ARG A 248 23.26 2.46 -29.25
CA ARG A 248 22.26 3.01 -30.17
C ARG A 248 21.11 3.71 -29.46
N TYR A 249 20.63 3.17 -28.33
CA TYR A 249 19.46 3.68 -27.62
C TYR A 249 19.76 4.17 -26.21
N ASN A 250 21.04 4.32 -25.87
CA ASN A 250 21.52 4.72 -24.54
C ASN A 250 20.99 3.85 -23.38
N LEU A 251 20.77 2.55 -23.62
CA LEU A 251 20.14 1.67 -22.64
C LEU A 251 21.05 1.38 -21.44
N ILE A 252 20.47 1.30 -20.24
CA ILE A 252 21.14 0.83 -19.01
C ILE A 252 20.86 -0.65 -18.72
N GLY A 253 19.78 -1.19 -19.29
CA GLY A 253 19.40 -2.60 -19.15
C GLY A 253 18.49 -3.08 -20.27
N VAL A 254 18.34 -4.41 -20.39
CA VAL A 254 17.29 -5.04 -21.21
C VAL A 254 16.49 -6.07 -20.43
N GLU A 255 15.19 -6.08 -20.67
CA GLU A 255 14.21 -7.00 -20.08
C GLU A 255 13.14 -7.41 -21.11
N MET A 256 12.16 -8.22 -20.70
CA MET A 256 11.24 -8.90 -21.64
C MET A 256 9.73 -8.78 -21.33
N ALA A 257 9.30 -7.83 -20.50
CA ALA A 257 7.89 -7.75 -20.10
C ALA A 257 7.29 -6.34 -20.16
N ALA A 258 8.10 -5.30 -20.03
CA ALA A 258 7.60 -3.95 -19.79
C ALA A 258 6.84 -3.36 -20.98
N ALA A 259 7.30 -3.58 -22.22
CA ALA A 259 6.61 -3.04 -23.39
C ALA A 259 5.21 -3.64 -23.54
N GLY A 260 5.01 -4.89 -23.12
CA GLY A 260 3.68 -5.51 -23.08
C GLY A 260 2.81 -5.01 -21.93
N ALA A 261 3.34 -5.01 -20.69
CA ALA A 261 2.58 -4.58 -19.51
C ALA A 261 2.08 -3.13 -19.62
N THR A 262 2.93 -2.24 -20.13
CA THR A 262 2.61 -0.82 -20.32
C THR A 262 1.50 -0.58 -21.34
N VAL A 263 1.16 -1.53 -22.23
CA VAL A 263 0.01 -1.33 -23.14
C VAL A 263 -1.31 -1.21 -22.38
N SER A 264 -1.43 -1.95 -21.28
CA SER A 264 -2.69 -2.07 -20.53
C SER A 264 -2.68 -1.20 -19.28
N LEU A 265 -1.55 -1.14 -18.56
CA LEU A 265 -1.44 -0.56 -17.23
C LEU A 265 -0.25 0.41 -17.13
N PRO A 266 -0.42 1.63 -16.58
CA PRO A 266 0.71 2.47 -16.17
C PRO A 266 1.57 1.75 -15.13
N VAL A 267 2.82 1.45 -15.47
CA VAL A 267 3.75 0.75 -14.57
C VAL A 267 5.04 1.53 -14.36
N GLY A 268 5.54 1.55 -13.12
CA GLY A 268 6.94 1.84 -12.83
C GLY A 268 7.79 0.60 -13.05
N VAL A 269 8.86 0.68 -13.84
CA VAL A 269 9.70 -0.48 -14.17
C VAL A 269 10.98 -0.45 -13.33
N ILE A 270 11.15 -1.48 -12.51
CA ILE A 270 12.26 -1.63 -11.55
C ILE A 270 12.89 -3.00 -11.78
N ARG A 271 14.20 -3.03 -12.04
CA ARG A 271 14.91 -4.24 -12.42
C ARG A 271 16.19 -4.43 -11.62
N GLY A 272 16.37 -5.60 -11.02
CA GLY A 272 17.65 -6.01 -10.46
C GLY A 272 18.53 -6.62 -11.54
N VAL A 273 19.82 -6.30 -11.55
CA VAL A 273 20.76 -6.84 -12.54
C VAL A 273 21.15 -8.27 -12.15
N CYS A 274 20.74 -9.26 -12.95
CA CYS A 274 21.06 -10.66 -12.71
C CYS A 274 22.06 -11.26 -13.71
N ASP A 275 22.27 -10.63 -14.87
CA ASP A 275 23.29 -11.00 -15.85
C ASP A 275 23.71 -9.79 -16.71
N TYR A 276 24.59 -10.02 -17.69
CA TYR A 276 25.10 -8.97 -18.59
C TYR A 276 24.68 -9.13 -20.04
N GLY A 277 23.63 -9.91 -20.35
CA GLY A 277 23.15 -10.11 -21.72
C GLY A 277 24.17 -10.75 -22.67
N ASP A 278 25.19 -11.40 -22.12
CA ASP A 278 26.20 -12.16 -22.84
C ASP A 278 25.87 -13.67 -22.79
N GLU A 279 26.81 -14.52 -23.20
CA GLU A 279 26.57 -15.97 -23.26
C GLU A 279 26.41 -16.62 -21.87
N ARG A 280 26.85 -15.97 -20.79
CA ARG A 280 26.78 -16.49 -19.42
C ARG A 280 25.45 -16.13 -18.77
N LYS A 281 24.67 -17.15 -18.42
CA LYS A 281 23.50 -16.99 -17.56
C LYS A 281 23.91 -17.13 -16.09
N ASN A 282 23.79 -16.04 -15.35
CA ASN A 282 24.14 -15.97 -13.93
C ASN A 282 22.93 -16.27 -13.04
N LYS A 283 22.42 -17.50 -13.10
CA LYS A 283 21.21 -17.92 -12.36
C LYS A 283 21.34 -17.75 -10.84
N GLU A 284 22.55 -17.82 -10.30
CA GLU A 284 22.85 -17.62 -8.87
C GLU A 284 22.52 -16.20 -8.41
N TRP A 285 22.56 -15.21 -9.33
CA TRP A 285 22.29 -13.81 -9.03
C TRP A 285 20.80 -13.47 -9.08
N HIS A 286 19.95 -14.33 -9.65
CA HIS A 286 18.51 -14.07 -9.78
C HIS A 286 17.82 -13.77 -8.44
N PRO A 287 18.03 -14.55 -7.35
CA PRO A 287 17.40 -14.25 -6.07
C PRO A 287 17.84 -12.89 -5.53
N TYR A 288 19.14 -12.64 -5.42
CA TYR A 288 19.67 -11.39 -4.90
C TYR A 288 19.20 -10.16 -5.71
N ALA A 289 19.28 -10.23 -7.04
CA ALA A 289 18.79 -9.18 -7.93
C ALA A 289 17.29 -8.92 -7.74
N ALA A 290 16.48 -9.97 -7.64
CA ALA A 290 15.05 -9.84 -7.38
C ALA A 290 14.76 -9.20 -6.02
N ALA A 291 15.53 -9.53 -4.99
CA ALA A 291 15.41 -8.92 -3.66
C ALA A 291 15.76 -7.43 -3.66
N MET A 292 16.83 -7.02 -4.36
CA MET A 292 17.20 -5.61 -4.47
C MET A 292 16.16 -4.79 -5.24
N ALA A 293 15.63 -5.34 -6.34
CA ALA A 293 14.52 -4.72 -7.07
C ALA A 293 13.27 -4.57 -6.20
N ALA A 294 12.95 -5.61 -5.41
CA ALA A 294 11.80 -5.61 -4.51
C ALA A 294 11.98 -4.62 -3.35
N ALA A 295 13.19 -4.51 -2.79
CA ALA A 295 13.53 -3.53 -1.77
C ALA A 295 13.35 -2.09 -2.29
N TYR A 296 13.79 -1.82 -3.53
CA TYR A 296 13.57 -0.54 -4.18
C TYR A 296 12.07 -0.25 -4.43
N ALA A 297 11.30 -1.25 -4.88
CA ALA A 297 9.86 -1.11 -5.06
C ALA A 297 9.14 -0.76 -3.74
N LYS A 298 9.52 -1.39 -2.63
CA LYS A 298 9.01 -1.03 -1.30
C LYS A 298 9.40 0.39 -0.89
N ALA A 299 10.63 0.83 -1.18
CA ALA A 299 11.06 2.20 -0.92
C ALA A 299 10.25 3.23 -1.74
N VAL A 300 9.92 2.94 -3.00
CA VAL A 300 9.01 3.77 -3.81
C VAL A 300 7.64 3.89 -3.13
N LEU A 301 7.06 2.77 -2.69
CA LEU A 301 5.77 2.78 -1.99
C LEU A 301 5.82 3.52 -0.66
N ALA A 302 6.95 3.49 0.05
CA ALA A 302 7.15 4.25 1.29
C ALA A 302 7.19 5.77 1.09
N GLN A 303 7.55 6.25 -0.11
CA GLN A 303 7.49 7.68 -0.47
C GLN A 303 6.07 8.15 -0.79
N ILE A 304 5.17 7.23 -1.12
CA ILE A 304 3.79 7.53 -1.49
C ILE A 304 2.95 7.30 -0.23
N GLY A 305 2.45 8.36 0.40
CA GLY A 305 1.56 8.22 1.55
C GLY A 305 0.36 7.33 1.20
N PRO A 306 -0.14 6.49 2.12
CA PRO A 306 -1.38 5.75 1.89
C PRO A 306 -2.48 6.74 1.56
N ARG A 307 -3.40 6.34 0.67
CA ARG A 307 -4.61 7.13 0.39
C ARG A 307 -5.26 7.42 1.75
N SER A 308 -5.48 8.69 2.10
CA SER A 308 -6.09 9.06 3.38
C SER A 308 -7.31 8.15 3.60
N PRO A 309 -7.43 7.48 4.75
CA PRO A 309 -8.55 6.60 5.00
C PRO A 309 -9.82 7.40 4.74
N ALA A 310 -10.71 6.88 3.91
CA ALA A 310 -11.93 7.57 3.56
C ALA A 310 -12.65 7.92 4.86
N ILE A 311 -12.94 9.21 5.07
CA ILE A 311 -13.72 9.62 6.24
C ILE A 311 -15.10 9.00 6.10
N VAL A 312 -15.43 8.10 7.02
CA VAL A 312 -16.71 7.40 7.03
C VAL A 312 -17.52 7.86 8.22
N ASN A 313 -18.76 8.25 7.92
CA ASN A 313 -19.69 8.77 8.89
C ASN A 313 -20.92 7.86 8.95
N HIS A 314 -21.12 7.24 10.10
CA HIS A 314 -22.31 6.48 10.44
C HIS A 314 -23.00 7.16 11.63
N ILE A 315 -23.92 8.07 11.33
CA ILE A 315 -24.82 8.69 12.32
C ILE A 315 -26.25 8.37 11.85
N PRO A 316 -27.03 7.56 12.61
CA PRO A 316 -28.37 7.15 12.19
C PRO A 316 -29.43 8.24 12.38
N TYR A 317 -29.11 9.31 13.12
CA TYR A 317 -30.01 10.40 13.44
C TYR A 317 -29.66 11.67 12.68
N ARG A 318 -30.67 12.46 12.31
CA ARG A 318 -30.47 13.79 11.72
C ARG A 318 -30.09 14.80 12.80
N ARG A 319 -29.23 15.77 12.45
CA ARG A 319 -28.90 16.89 13.34
C ARG A 319 -30.16 17.65 13.74
N ASN A 320 -30.29 17.92 15.04
CA ASN A 320 -31.32 18.80 15.55
C ASN A 320 -30.91 20.26 15.28
N ARG A 321 -31.55 20.91 14.30
CA ARG A 321 -31.24 22.31 13.93
C ARG A 321 -31.64 23.33 14.99
N ASN A 322 -32.51 22.94 15.93
CA ASN A 322 -32.98 23.80 17.02
C ASN A 322 -32.29 23.44 18.35
N PHE A 323 -31.20 22.68 18.31
CA PHE A 323 -30.40 22.38 19.49
C PHE A 323 -29.93 23.69 20.14
N SER A 324 -30.16 23.83 21.44
CA SER A 324 -29.78 25.02 22.20
C SER A 324 -29.45 24.67 23.65
N GLY A 325 -28.58 25.48 24.25
CA GLY A 325 -28.02 25.22 25.57
C GLY A 325 -26.91 24.16 25.56
N ARG A 326 -26.44 23.75 26.75
CA ARG A 326 -25.40 22.72 26.94
C ARG A 326 -24.03 22.99 26.29
N GLU A 327 -23.75 24.24 25.92
CA GLU A 327 -22.48 24.63 25.30
C GLU A 327 -21.27 24.38 26.21
N VAL A 328 -21.43 24.57 27.52
CA VAL A 328 -20.37 24.29 28.50
C VAL A 328 -19.98 22.81 28.43
N GLN A 329 -20.96 21.91 28.52
CA GLN A 329 -20.72 20.47 28.46
C GLN A 329 -20.14 20.04 27.11
N ILE A 330 -20.62 20.59 25.98
CA ILE A 330 -20.05 20.29 24.66
C ILE A 330 -18.59 20.75 24.56
N ASN A 331 -18.26 21.92 25.08
CA ASN A 331 -16.90 22.44 25.06
C ASN A 331 -15.97 21.64 25.98
N ASP A 332 -16.45 21.20 27.14
CA ASP A 332 -15.70 20.30 28.02
C ASP A 332 -15.45 18.94 27.35
N LEU A 333 -16.45 18.34 26.70
CA LEU A 333 -16.28 17.13 25.90
C LEU A 333 -15.24 17.31 24.80
N LYS A 334 -15.31 18.42 24.05
CA LYS A 334 -14.34 18.73 23.00
C LYS A 334 -12.93 18.83 23.57
N ARG A 335 -12.76 19.53 24.69
CA ARG A 335 -11.46 19.68 25.36
C ARG A 335 -10.93 18.32 25.81
N MET A 336 -11.72 17.54 26.53
CA MET A 336 -11.32 16.22 27.03
C MET A 336 -10.93 15.27 25.90
N ILE A 337 -11.74 15.18 24.85
CA ILE A 337 -11.56 14.19 23.77
C ILE A 337 -10.45 14.60 22.80
N PHE A 338 -10.46 15.85 22.33
CA PHE A 338 -9.64 16.28 21.19
C PHE A 338 -8.41 17.10 21.60
N ILE A 339 -8.45 17.80 22.73
CA ILE A 339 -7.31 18.62 23.21
C ILE A 339 -6.45 17.82 24.19
N GLU A 340 -7.07 17.26 25.22
CA GLU A 340 -6.39 16.48 26.25
C GLU A 340 -6.14 15.02 25.81
N GLY A 341 -6.85 14.58 24.76
CA GLY A 341 -6.63 13.27 24.14
C GLY A 341 -7.12 12.08 24.96
N ARG A 342 -8.11 12.27 25.84
CA ARG A 342 -8.67 11.20 26.68
C ARG A 342 -9.32 10.13 25.82
N GLU A 343 -8.93 8.87 26.03
CA GLU A 343 -9.37 7.75 25.19
C GLU A 343 -10.88 7.48 25.32
N ARG A 344 -11.42 7.63 26.53
CA ARG A 344 -12.83 7.38 26.85
C ARG A 344 -13.37 8.50 27.73
N VAL A 345 -14.55 9.00 27.38
CA VAL A 345 -15.26 10.03 28.15
C VAL A 345 -16.72 9.61 28.26
N ALA A 346 -17.33 9.77 29.43
CA ALA A 346 -18.73 9.41 29.65
C ALA A 346 -19.59 10.63 29.99
N ILE A 347 -20.82 10.66 29.48
CA ILE A 347 -21.90 11.56 29.90
C ILE A 347 -22.87 10.73 30.75
N VAL A 348 -22.98 11.07 32.03
CA VAL A 348 -23.84 10.38 33.00
C VAL A 348 -24.99 11.28 33.38
N GLY A 349 -26.20 10.74 33.57
CA GLY A 349 -27.33 11.52 34.07
C GLY A 349 -28.67 10.83 33.88
N LEU A 350 -29.72 11.33 34.51
CA LEU A 350 -31.05 10.73 34.46
C LEU A 350 -31.65 10.69 33.04
N GLY A 351 -32.69 9.87 32.87
CA GLY A 351 -33.46 9.82 31.61
C GLY A 351 -34.05 11.19 31.26
N GLY A 352 -34.05 11.54 29.98
CA GLY A 352 -34.59 12.83 29.50
C GLY A 352 -33.69 14.05 29.67
N MET A 353 -32.51 13.94 30.28
CA MET A 353 -31.62 15.10 30.53
C MET A 353 -30.89 15.65 29.29
N GLY A 354 -30.97 14.94 28.15
CA GLY A 354 -30.40 15.39 26.87
C GLY A 354 -29.03 14.80 26.50
N LYS A 355 -28.55 13.76 27.20
CA LYS A 355 -27.24 13.12 26.92
C LYS A 355 -27.05 12.73 25.45
N THR A 356 -28.02 12.01 24.88
CA THR A 356 -28.02 11.62 23.47
C THR A 356 -28.00 12.83 22.53
N GLN A 357 -28.68 13.92 22.89
CA GLN A 357 -28.68 15.15 22.08
C GLN A 357 -27.32 15.86 22.14
N ILE A 358 -26.64 15.88 23.29
CA ILE A 358 -25.28 16.41 23.42
C ILE A 358 -24.29 15.59 22.59
N ALA A 359 -24.34 14.25 22.69
CA ALA A 359 -23.48 13.37 21.91
C ALA A 359 -23.72 13.54 20.40
N LEU A 360 -24.99 13.67 19.97
CA LEU A 360 -25.35 13.89 18.58
C LEU A 360 -24.87 15.25 18.07
N GLU A 361 -25.04 16.31 18.84
CA GLU A 361 -24.54 17.63 18.46
C GLU A 361 -23.00 17.66 18.37
N LEU A 362 -22.31 17.00 19.31
CA LEU A 362 -20.86 16.83 19.21
C LEU A 362 -20.44 16.08 17.93
N ALA A 363 -21.14 14.98 17.60
CA ALA A 363 -20.88 14.17 16.40
C ALA A 363 -20.92 15.03 15.13
N TYR A 364 -21.93 15.90 15.00
CA TYR A 364 -22.05 16.81 13.87
C TYR A 364 -21.00 17.92 13.87
N ARG A 365 -20.66 18.49 15.03
CA ARG A 365 -19.58 19.49 15.13
C ARG A 365 -18.23 18.91 14.72
N VAL A 366 -17.97 17.64 15.04
CA VAL A 366 -16.74 16.95 14.62
C VAL A 366 -16.71 16.74 13.10
N GLN A 367 -17.86 16.45 12.48
CA GLN A 367 -17.97 16.39 11.02
C GLN A 367 -17.74 17.76 10.35
N GLU A 368 -18.22 18.85 10.95
CA GLU A 368 -18.08 20.21 10.39
C GLU A 368 -16.66 20.77 10.52
N VAL A 369 -15.99 20.55 11.66
CA VAL A 369 -14.58 20.98 11.85
C VAL A 369 -13.65 20.30 10.83
N ALA A 370 -13.98 19.08 10.39
CA ALA A 370 -13.27 18.37 9.32
C ALA A 370 -13.42 19.03 7.93
N VAL A 371 -14.41 19.90 7.74
CA VAL A 371 -14.65 20.68 6.51
C VAL A 371 -13.87 22.01 6.53
N ASP A 372 -13.63 22.60 7.71
CA ASP A 372 -13.17 23.99 7.83
C ASP A 372 -11.74 24.16 8.39
N SER A 373 -11.07 23.12 8.90
CA SER A 373 -9.75 23.24 9.56
C SER A 373 -8.71 22.19 9.16
N MET A 374 -7.43 22.53 9.32
CA MET A 374 -6.27 21.64 9.15
C MET A 374 -6.06 20.65 10.32
N GLU A 375 -6.94 20.64 11.32
CA GLU A 375 -6.95 19.64 12.39
C GLU A 375 -7.51 18.31 11.86
N GLY A 376 -6.98 17.18 12.35
CA GLY A 376 -7.19 15.88 11.73
C GLY A 376 -8.67 15.52 11.53
N GLN A 377 -9.01 15.07 10.32
CA GLN A 377 -10.36 14.65 9.99
C GLN A 377 -10.71 13.34 10.71
N HIS A 378 -11.84 13.32 11.43
CA HIS A 378 -12.29 12.16 12.19
C HIS A 378 -13.46 11.47 11.48
N SER A 379 -13.41 10.14 11.38
CA SER A 379 -14.59 9.32 11.08
C SER A 379 -15.48 9.25 12.32
N VAL A 380 -16.81 9.29 12.15
CA VAL A 380 -17.75 9.24 13.29
C VAL A 380 -18.63 8.00 13.19
N PHE A 381 -18.61 7.16 14.23
CA PHE A 381 -19.38 5.93 14.31
C PHE A 381 -20.31 5.97 15.51
N TRP A 382 -21.61 6.01 15.25
CA TRP A 382 -22.63 5.92 16.27
C TRP A 382 -23.10 4.48 16.45
N MET A 383 -22.96 3.94 17.66
CA MET A 383 -23.29 2.56 17.99
C MET A 383 -24.29 2.52 19.15
N PRO A 384 -25.52 2.04 18.93
CA PRO A 384 -26.45 1.79 20.01
C PRO A 384 -25.91 0.73 20.96
N ALA A 385 -25.87 1.02 22.25
CA ALA A 385 -25.32 0.17 23.30
C ALA A 385 -26.37 -0.33 24.30
N GLN A 386 -27.66 -0.17 23.98
CA GLN A 386 -28.79 -0.65 24.76
C GLN A 386 -28.97 -2.18 24.73
N SER A 387 -28.37 -2.86 23.76
CA SER A 387 -28.27 -4.32 23.68
C SER A 387 -27.15 -4.75 22.73
N LEU A 388 -26.61 -5.95 22.93
CA LEU A 388 -25.55 -6.50 22.05
C LEU A 388 -26.05 -6.71 20.61
N ALA A 389 -27.32 -7.07 20.43
CA ALA A 389 -27.95 -7.23 19.12
C ALA A 389 -28.03 -5.89 18.35
N ALA A 390 -28.36 -4.79 19.04
CA ALA A 390 -28.40 -3.47 18.42
C ALA A 390 -27.00 -3.00 18.00
N PHE A 391 -25.99 -3.26 18.85
CA PHE A 391 -24.59 -3.00 18.52
C PHE A 391 -24.12 -3.81 17.30
N GLN A 392 -24.46 -5.10 17.24
CA GLN A 392 -24.11 -5.97 16.11
C GLN A 392 -24.75 -5.48 14.81
N GLN A 393 -26.02 -5.10 14.83
CA GLN A 393 -26.71 -4.57 13.66
C GLN A 393 -26.05 -3.29 13.15
N ALA A 394 -25.70 -2.36 14.04
CA ALA A 394 -24.97 -1.14 13.66
C ALA A 394 -23.56 -1.47 13.11
N ALA A 395 -22.88 -2.47 13.68
CA ALA A 395 -21.58 -2.92 13.17
C ALA A 395 -21.70 -3.43 11.73
N ILE A 396 -22.72 -4.24 11.42
CA ILE A 396 -23.00 -4.70 10.05
C ILE A 396 -23.15 -3.51 9.09
N GLU A 397 -23.95 -2.51 9.46
CA GLU A 397 -24.18 -1.33 8.62
C GLU A 397 -22.93 -0.47 8.42
N VAL A 398 -22.11 -0.31 9.46
CA VAL A 398 -20.81 0.38 9.36
C VAL A 398 -19.89 -0.38 8.41
N MET A 399 -19.76 -1.69 8.60
CA MET A 399 -18.89 -2.52 7.76
C MET A 399 -19.35 -2.51 6.30
N GLN A 400 -20.66 -2.52 6.03
CA GLN A 400 -21.19 -2.33 4.67
C GLN A 400 -20.80 -0.96 4.08
N LYS A 401 -20.96 0.14 4.83
CA LYS A 401 -20.57 1.49 4.38
C LYS A 401 -19.08 1.62 4.09
N LEU A 402 -18.24 0.92 4.84
CA LEU A 402 -16.79 0.90 4.65
C LEU A 402 -16.34 0.09 3.42
N ASN A 403 -17.26 -0.60 2.72
CA ASN A 403 -16.95 -1.72 1.80
C ASN A 403 -16.07 -2.80 2.47
N LEU A 404 -16.17 -2.83 3.79
CA LEU A 404 -15.82 -3.77 4.84
C LEU A 404 -16.49 -5.15 4.74
N GLY A 405 -16.75 -5.71 3.56
CA GLY A 405 -17.47 -6.98 3.38
C GLY A 405 -17.22 -8.00 4.50
N VAL A 406 -18.29 -8.34 5.23
CA VAL A 406 -18.28 -9.30 6.33
C VAL A 406 -18.79 -10.63 5.77
N SER A 407 -17.98 -11.69 5.85
CA SER A 407 -18.32 -13.00 5.28
C SER A 407 -19.41 -13.75 6.06
N ASP A 408 -19.68 -13.32 7.29
CA ASP A 408 -20.64 -13.89 8.22
C ASP A 408 -21.18 -12.77 9.12
N SER A 409 -22.49 -12.55 9.15
CA SER A 409 -23.10 -11.50 9.98
C SER A 409 -22.77 -11.66 11.47
N ASP A 410 -22.43 -12.87 11.89
CA ASP A 410 -22.11 -13.20 13.27
C ASP A 410 -20.74 -12.64 13.69
N ASN A 411 -19.81 -12.43 12.74
CA ASN A 411 -18.47 -11.90 13.02
C ASN A 411 -18.34 -10.37 12.80
N ALA A 412 -19.45 -9.66 12.56
CA ALA A 412 -19.41 -8.23 12.26
C ALA A 412 -18.84 -7.38 13.41
N LYS A 413 -19.14 -7.75 14.67
CA LYS A 413 -18.62 -7.07 15.87
C LYS A 413 -17.09 -7.18 15.96
N GLU A 414 -16.55 -8.37 15.71
CA GLU A 414 -15.11 -8.61 15.73
C GLU A 414 -14.40 -7.89 14.58
N ALA A 415 -14.97 -7.96 13.37
CA ALA A 415 -14.42 -7.26 12.21
C ALA A 415 -14.42 -5.74 12.41
N PHE A 416 -15.48 -5.18 13.00
CA PHE A 416 -15.57 -3.77 13.39
C PHE A 416 -14.49 -3.40 14.42
N ARG A 417 -14.33 -4.20 15.48
CA ARG A 417 -13.28 -4.01 16.49
C ARG A 417 -11.89 -4.00 15.85
N LEU A 418 -11.59 -5.01 15.03
CA LEU A 418 -10.29 -5.16 14.37
C LEU A 418 -10.00 -4.00 13.42
N TYR A 419 -11.00 -3.54 12.68
CA TYR A 419 -10.86 -2.38 11.79
C TYR A 419 -10.52 -1.12 12.59
N LEU A 420 -11.33 -0.74 13.57
CA LEU A 420 -11.11 0.48 14.36
C LEU A 420 -9.83 0.43 15.21
N SER A 421 -9.35 -0.76 15.56
CA SER A 421 -8.06 -0.94 16.25
C SER A 421 -6.85 -0.86 15.32
N SER A 422 -7.05 -0.85 14.00
CA SER A 422 -5.98 -0.85 13.01
C SER A 422 -5.60 0.56 12.56
N LYS A 423 -4.39 0.71 12.03
CA LYS A 423 -3.91 2.00 11.48
C LYS A 423 -4.73 2.49 10.28
N THR A 424 -5.42 1.59 9.57
CA THR A 424 -6.23 1.94 8.39
C THR A 424 -7.54 2.64 8.74
N ALA A 425 -7.99 2.61 10.00
CA ALA A 425 -9.16 3.37 10.44
C ALA A 425 -8.86 4.87 10.66
N GLY A 426 -7.59 5.27 10.72
CA GLY A 426 -7.20 6.67 10.94
C GLY A 426 -7.65 7.21 12.30
N GLN A 427 -8.10 8.46 12.31
CA GLN A 427 -8.70 9.10 13.49
C GLN A 427 -10.22 8.90 13.47
N TRP A 428 -10.79 8.53 14.61
CA TRP A 428 -12.22 8.28 14.71
C TRP A 428 -12.80 8.61 16.09
N LEU A 429 -14.08 8.98 16.10
CA LEU A 429 -14.93 9.11 17.29
C LEU A 429 -15.99 8.01 17.26
N LEU A 430 -15.97 7.15 18.28
CA LEU A 430 -16.97 6.12 18.53
C LEU A 430 -17.94 6.63 19.61
N ILE A 431 -19.24 6.63 19.32
CA ILE A 431 -20.28 7.02 20.29
C ILE A 431 -21.05 5.75 20.67
N LEU A 432 -20.96 5.36 21.94
CA LEU A 432 -21.75 4.29 22.54
C LEU A 432 -22.96 4.91 23.24
N ASP A 433 -24.13 4.87 22.60
CA ASP A 433 -25.34 5.53 23.12
C ASP A 433 -26.22 4.56 23.93
N ASN A 434 -26.70 5.01 25.09
CA ASN A 434 -27.57 4.28 26.02
C ASN A 434 -26.97 2.98 26.58
N LEU A 435 -25.69 3.01 26.99
CA LEU A 435 -25.07 1.90 27.70
C LEU A 435 -25.51 1.90 29.17
N ASP A 436 -26.73 1.45 29.44
CA ASP A 436 -27.34 1.52 30.77
C ASP A 436 -27.29 0.21 31.56
N ASP A 437 -27.04 -0.91 30.87
CA ASP A 437 -27.12 -2.25 31.43
C ASP A 437 -25.72 -2.88 31.56
N THR A 438 -25.34 -3.22 32.79
CA THR A 438 -24.06 -3.88 33.09
C THR A 438 -23.98 -5.28 32.48
N ALA A 439 -25.10 -5.98 32.30
CA ALA A 439 -25.12 -7.29 31.65
C ALA A 439 -24.76 -7.20 30.17
N VAL A 440 -25.09 -6.08 29.50
CA VAL A 440 -24.64 -5.83 28.12
C VAL A 440 -23.14 -5.55 28.07
N LEU A 441 -22.61 -4.82 29.06
CA LEU A 441 -21.20 -4.46 29.12
C LEU A 441 -20.30 -5.68 29.41
N ASP A 442 -20.61 -6.43 30.47
CA ASP A 442 -19.75 -7.47 31.03
C ASP A 442 -20.19 -8.90 30.65
N GLY A 443 -21.36 -9.05 30.03
CA GLY A 443 -21.96 -10.35 29.72
C GLY A 443 -22.75 -10.92 30.91
N GLU A 444 -23.68 -11.82 30.61
CA GLU A 444 -24.35 -12.65 31.61
C GLU A 444 -23.55 -13.93 31.85
N SER A 445 -23.71 -14.56 33.02
CA SER A 445 -22.98 -15.79 33.40
C SER A 445 -23.12 -16.97 32.41
N ASP A 446 -24.15 -16.95 31.56
CA ASP A 446 -24.43 -17.98 30.55
C ASP A 446 -24.17 -17.52 29.09
N GLN A 447 -23.74 -16.26 28.87
CA GLN A 447 -23.40 -15.73 27.54
C GLN A 447 -21.88 -15.70 27.34
N LEU A 448 -21.42 -16.10 26.15
CA LEU A 448 -19.99 -16.14 25.79
C LEU A 448 -19.41 -14.78 25.36
N ASP A 449 -20.26 -13.81 25.04
CA ASP A 449 -19.89 -12.55 24.38
C ASP A 449 -20.31 -11.34 25.23
N SER A 450 -19.36 -10.45 25.58
CA SER A 450 -19.65 -9.16 26.22
C SER A 450 -19.41 -7.99 25.25
N LEU A 451 -20.09 -6.84 25.42
CA LEU A 451 -19.79 -5.66 24.60
C LEU A 451 -18.33 -5.23 24.78
N ARG A 452 -17.79 -5.36 25.99
CA ARG A 452 -16.41 -5.00 26.36
C ARG A 452 -15.37 -5.69 25.48
N ASP A 453 -15.60 -6.96 25.11
CA ASP A 453 -14.71 -7.72 24.22
C ASP A 453 -14.62 -7.14 22.81
N PHE A 454 -15.66 -6.45 22.36
CA PHE A 454 -15.79 -5.86 21.02
C PHE A 454 -15.41 -4.38 20.96
N LEU A 455 -14.99 -3.78 22.07
CA LEU A 455 -14.53 -2.40 22.07
C LEU A 455 -13.13 -2.28 21.44
N PRO A 456 -12.94 -1.35 20.48
CA PRO A 456 -11.64 -1.17 19.84
C PRO A 456 -10.61 -0.55 20.77
N GLN A 457 -9.34 -0.89 20.53
CA GLN A 457 -8.19 -0.26 21.19
C GLN A 457 -7.37 0.48 20.15
N SER A 458 -7.25 1.80 20.29
CA SER A 458 -6.53 2.63 19.32
C SER A 458 -5.91 3.84 20.01
N ARG A 459 -4.66 4.18 19.63
CA ARG A 459 -3.98 5.40 20.09
C ARG A 459 -4.60 6.67 19.51
N THR A 460 -5.24 6.56 18.34
CA THR A 460 -5.82 7.70 17.60
C THR A 460 -7.35 7.71 17.62
N GLY A 461 -7.97 6.67 18.18
CA GLY A 461 -9.41 6.57 18.35
C GLY A 461 -9.88 7.13 19.68
N ARG A 462 -11.12 7.61 19.73
CA ARG A 462 -11.75 8.18 20.92
C ARG A 462 -13.15 7.63 21.09
N THR A 463 -13.57 7.37 22.34
CA THR A 463 -14.90 6.84 22.64
C THR A 463 -15.67 7.77 23.57
N LEU A 464 -16.88 8.14 23.17
CA LEU A 464 -17.87 8.83 24.01
C LEU A 464 -18.96 7.84 24.42
N ILE A 465 -19.26 7.77 25.70
CA ILE A 465 -20.31 6.92 26.26
C ILE A 465 -21.46 7.79 26.77
N THR A 466 -22.71 7.42 26.49
CA THR A 466 -23.87 7.97 27.19
C THR A 466 -24.51 6.89 28.06
N THR A 467 -24.78 7.21 29.33
CA THR A 467 -25.37 6.26 30.28
C THR A 467 -26.17 6.96 31.38
N ARG A 468 -27.15 6.25 31.94
CA ARG A 468 -27.89 6.59 33.15
C ARG A 468 -27.21 6.06 34.41
N SER A 469 -26.27 5.12 34.27
CA SER A 469 -25.58 4.46 35.37
C SER A 469 -24.24 5.15 35.65
N ALA A 470 -24.11 5.77 36.81
CA ALA A 470 -22.84 6.33 37.28
C ALA A 470 -21.75 5.25 37.35
N GLN A 471 -22.12 4.04 37.81
CA GLN A 471 -21.21 2.90 37.89
C GLN A 471 -20.62 2.52 36.53
N ILE A 472 -21.44 2.49 35.47
CA ILE A 472 -20.95 2.21 34.11
C ILE A 472 -20.07 3.36 33.60
N GLY A 473 -20.45 4.60 33.90
CA GLY A 473 -19.65 5.78 33.53
C GLY A 473 -18.24 5.72 34.10
N GLU A 474 -18.12 5.44 35.40
CA GLU A 474 -16.84 5.29 36.10
C GLU A 474 -16.04 4.07 35.61
N ASP A 475 -16.71 2.93 35.39
CA ASP A 475 -16.05 1.71 34.91
C ASP A 475 -15.49 1.87 33.48
N MET A 476 -16.18 2.62 32.63
CA MET A 476 -15.78 2.84 31.23
C MET A 476 -14.81 4.00 31.02
N ALA A 477 -14.93 5.08 31.81
CA ALA A 477 -14.20 6.33 31.60
C ALA A 477 -13.36 6.77 32.82
N GLY A 478 -13.36 6.03 33.93
CA GLY A 478 -12.66 6.42 35.16
C GLY A 478 -13.16 7.75 35.69
N SER A 479 -12.24 8.71 35.88
CA SER A 479 -12.58 10.08 36.29
C SER A 479 -13.10 10.98 35.15
N ASP A 480 -13.14 10.48 33.92
CA ASP A 480 -13.43 11.27 32.73
C ASP A 480 -14.94 11.31 32.45
N VAL A 481 -15.69 11.73 33.46
CA VAL A 481 -17.16 11.73 33.49
C VAL A 481 -17.70 13.16 33.55
N ILE A 482 -18.69 13.46 32.71
CA ILE A 482 -19.51 14.67 32.80
C ILE A 482 -20.88 14.28 33.31
N GLU A 483 -21.20 14.70 34.53
CA GLU A 483 -22.54 14.56 35.09
C GLU A 483 -23.48 15.63 34.52
N LEU A 484 -24.62 15.18 34.02
CA LEU A 484 -25.62 16.01 33.37
C LEU A 484 -26.82 16.20 34.29
N GLU A 485 -26.91 17.40 34.85
CA GLU A 485 -28.05 17.85 35.65
C GLU A 485 -29.20 18.35 34.78
N ALA A 486 -30.35 18.62 35.40
CA ALA A 486 -31.48 19.26 34.74
C ALA A 486 -31.09 20.60 34.09
N MET A 487 -31.75 20.94 32.98
CA MET A 487 -31.51 22.23 32.32
C MET A 487 -31.77 23.39 33.28
N SER A 488 -30.88 24.38 33.26
CA SER A 488 -31.12 25.63 33.96
C SER A 488 -32.36 26.35 33.41
N PRO A 489 -33.02 27.23 34.18
CA PRO A 489 -34.13 28.03 33.68
C PRO A 489 -33.79 28.86 32.44
N GLY A 490 -32.53 29.27 32.28
CA GLY A 490 -32.04 29.98 31.10
C GLY A 490 -31.99 29.10 29.85
N GLU A 491 -31.46 27.88 29.97
CA GLU A 491 -31.43 26.90 28.88
C GLU A 491 -32.84 26.45 28.48
N ALA A 492 -33.71 26.22 29.46
CA ALA A 492 -35.11 25.87 29.21
C ALA A 492 -35.86 26.98 28.45
N ARG A 493 -35.62 28.26 28.79
CA ARG A 493 -36.17 29.40 28.03
C ARG A 493 -35.61 29.49 26.62
N ALA A 494 -34.31 29.25 26.42
CA ALA A 494 -33.69 29.23 25.10
C ALA A 494 -34.28 28.13 24.20
N LEU A 495 -34.50 26.93 24.76
CA LEU A 495 -35.16 25.82 24.07
C LEU A 495 -36.59 26.19 23.63
N LEU A 496 -37.37 26.83 24.51
CA LEU A 496 -38.73 27.26 24.21
C LEU A 496 -38.81 28.37 23.15
N ASN A 497 -37.79 29.21 23.01
CA ASN A 497 -37.76 30.30 22.03
C ASN A 497 -37.33 29.85 20.62
N ASN A 498 -36.77 28.64 20.49
CA ASN A 498 -36.32 28.05 19.22
C ASN A 498 -37.34 27.07 18.60
N HIS A 499 -38.52 26.94 19.22
CA HIS A 499 -39.69 26.19 18.75
C HIS A 499 -40.88 27.14 18.67
#